data_AF-A0A534YY62-F1
#
_entry.id   AF-A0A534YY62-F1
#
_cell.length_a   1.000
_cell.length_b   1.000
_cell.length_c   1.000
_cell.angle_alpha   90.00
_cell.angle_beta   90.00
_cell.angle_gamma   90.00
#
_symmetry.space_group_name_H-M   'P 1'
#
loop_
_entity.id
_entity.type
_entity.pdbx_description
1 polymer ?
#
loop_
_entity_poly.entity_id
_entity_poly.type
_entity_poly.pdbx_seq_one_letter_code
_entity_poly.pdbx_strand_id
1 'polypeptide(L)'
;MAIYATPPKSPAILRRLDELDELRRYLAHHLGDSAQPWTGALRRLAAAEATVGSTSIEGYGASLEDTVEILAGRHPSGPSEETQRIIAAYAQAMDRVAVLADDRRFQWSPQTVL
;
A
#
# COMPACT_ATOMS: atom_id res chain seq x y z
N MET A 1 28.73 -14.25 16.23
CA MET A 1 28.88 -12.77 16.16
C MET A 1 28.32 -12.34 14.81
N ALA A 2 27.26 -11.55 14.75
CA ALA A 2 26.70 -11.09 13.47
C ALA A 2 27.67 -10.08 12.85
N ILE A 3 28.15 -10.35 11.63
CA ILE A 3 29.14 -9.53 10.92
C ILE A 3 28.48 -8.26 10.34
N TYR A 4 27.15 -8.28 10.20
CA TYR A 4 26.32 -7.14 9.85
C TYR A 4 25.34 -6.86 10.98
N ALA A 5 25.34 -5.64 11.50
CA ALA A 5 24.34 -5.14 12.43
C ALA A 5 23.50 -4.08 11.72
N THR A 6 22.17 -4.11 11.94
CA THR A 6 21.31 -3.03 11.47
C THR A 6 21.73 -1.73 12.16
N PRO A 7 22.04 -0.66 11.40
CA PRO A 7 22.47 0.60 12.00
C PRO A 7 21.35 1.18 12.88
N PRO A 8 21.70 1.86 13.99
CA PRO A 8 20.70 2.53 14.81
C PRO A 8 20.03 3.66 14.01
N LYS A 9 18.74 3.89 14.27
CA LYS A 9 18.01 5.01 13.66
C LYS A 9 18.58 6.33 14.19
N SER A 10 18.82 7.28 13.30
CA SER A 10 19.30 8.61 13.71
C SER A 10 18.21 9.38 14.46
N PRO A 11 18.56 10.35 15.30
CA PRO A 11 17.57 11.22 15.95
C PRO A 11 16.67 11.96 14.96
N ALA A 12 17.18 12.27 13.76
CA ALA A 12 16.39 12.88 12.70
C ALA A 12 15.32 11.93 12.15
N ILE A 13 15.66 10.65 11.92
CA ILE A 13 14.70 9.64 11.48
C ILE A 13 13.63 9.44 12.55
N LEU A 14 14.01 9.35 13.83
CA LEU A 14 13.05 9.17 14.93
C LEU A 14 12.04 10.32 14.98
N ARG A 15 12.49 11.58 14.88
CA ARG A 15 11.57 12.73 14.83
C ARG A 15 10.59 12.66 13.65
N ARG A 16 11.05 12.26 12.46
CA ARG A 16 10.19 12.12 11.28
C ARG A 16 9.15 11.01 11.46
N LEU A 17 9.53 9.91 12.12
CA LEU A 17 8.58 8.84 12.44
C LEU A 17 7.53 9.31 13.44
N ASP A 18 7.91 10.09 14.45
CA ASP A 18 6.97 10.67 15.40
C ASP A 18 5.98 11.63 14.70
N GLU A 19 6.48 12.52 13.83
CA GLU A 19 5.66 13.41 12.99
C GLU A 19 4.66 12.63 12.11
N LEU A 20 5.11 11.52 11.52
CA LEU A 20 4.26 10.65 10.71
C LEU A 20 3.17 9.97 11.55
N ASP A 21 3.51 9.50 12.75
CA ASP A 21 2.57 8.84 13.65
C ASP A 21 1.53 9.82 14.23
N GLU A 22 1.92 11.08 14.45
CA GLU A 22 0.99 12.16 14.78
C GLU A 22 -0.01 12.41 13.65
N LEU A 23 0.47 12.57 12.41
CA LEU A 23 -0.40 12.75 11.25
C LEU A 23 -1.34 11.56 11.05
N ARG A 24 -0.83 10.33 11.20
CA ARG A 24 -1.62 9.11 11.09
C ARG A 24 -2.75 9.07 12.13
N ARG A 25 -2.46 9.43 13.39
CA ARG A 25 -3.47 9.51 14.46
C ARG A 25 -4.51 10.59 14.20
N TYR A 26 -4.07 11.76 13.73
CA TYR A 26 -4.97 12.84 13.33
C TYR A 26 -5.95 12.37 12.26
N LEU A 27 -5.44 11.80 11.16
CA LEU A 27 -6.28 11.27 10.07
C LEU A 27 -7.21 10.16 10.55
N ALA A 28 -6.71 9.22 11.36
CA ALA A 28 -7.52 8.14 11.92
C ALA A 28 -8.67 8.67 12.80
N HIS A 29 -8.43 9.69 13.61
CA HIS A 29 -9.47 10.29 14.45
C HIS A 29 -10.57 10.98 13.61
N HIS A 30 -10.18 11.66 12.52
CA HIS A 30 -11.13 12.37 11.66
C HIS A 30 -11.83 11.49 10.62
N LEU A 31 -11.26 10.32 10.30
CA LEU A 31 -11.79 9.39 9.28
C LEU A 31 -12.41 8.12 9.88
N GLY A 32 -12.06 7.74 11.11
CA GLY A 32 -12.28 6.41 11.69
C GLY A 32 -13.75 5.97 11.82
N ASP A 33 -14.65 6.91 12.14
CA ASP A 33 -16.09 6.63 12.30
C ASP A 33 -16.91 7.03 11.05
N SER A 34 -16.26 7.56 10.03
CA SER A 34 -16.93 8.11 8.85
C SER A 34 -17.26 6.99 7.84
N ALA A 35 -18.48 6.44 7.96
CA ALA A 35 -19.12 5.60 6.94
C ALA A 35 -19.57 6.39 5.68
N GLN A 36 -19.02 7.58 5.47
CA GLN A 36 -19.44 8.46 4.39
C GLN A 36 -18.90 7.98 3.04
N PRO A 37 -19.68 8.03 1.95
CA PRO A 37 -19.25 7.53 0.64
C PRO A 37 -17.89 8.07 0.14
N TRP A 38 -17.53 9.30 0.52
CA TRP A 38 -16.29 9.94 0.11
C TRP A 38 -15.04 9.31 0.74
N THR A 39 -15.10 8.75 1.95
CA THR A 39 -13.94 8.07 2.57
C THR A 39 -13.63 6.76 1.84
N GLY A 40 -14.66 6.06 1.35
CA GLY A 40 -14.50 4.91 0.47
C GLY A 40 -13.82 5.28 -0.85
N ALA A 41 -14.16 6.43 -1.44
CA ALA A 41 -13.51 6.92 -2.66
C ALA A 41 -12.04 7.28 -2.42
N LEU A 42 -11.73 7.98 -1.32
CA LEU A 42 -10.34 8.29 -0.96
C LEU A 42 -9.50 7.04 -0.72
N ARG A 43 -10.07 6.01 -0.08
CA ARG A 43 -9.36 4.74 0.15
C ARG A 43 -8.99 4.05 -1.16
N ARG A 44 -9.91 4.03 -2.13
CA ARG A 44 -9.65 3.45 -3.47
C ARG A 44 -8.61 4.26 -4.23
N LEU A 45 -8.66 5.59 -4.16
CA LEU A 45 -7.67 6.45 -4.80
C LEU A 45 -6.27 6.24 -4.20
N ALA A 46 -6.16 6.22 -2.87
CA ALA A 46 -4.90 5.97 -2.18
C ALA A 46 -4.32 4.58 -2.51
N ALA A 47 -5.18 3.55 -2.62
CA ALA A 47 -4.75 2.22 -3.05
C ALA A 47 -4.22 2.22 -4.50
N ALA A 48 -4.88 2.96 -5.40
CA ALA A 48 -4.44 3.11 -6.78
C ALA A 48 -3.10 3.87 -6.87
N GLU A 49 -2.93 4.97 -6.13
CA GLU A 49 -1.67 5.73 -6.09
C GLU A 49 -0.51 4.87 -5.56
N ALA A 50 -0.74 4.12 -4.47
CA ALA A 50 0.26 3.20 -3.94
C ALA A 50 0.62 2.12 -4.95
N THR A 51 -0.36 1.59 -5.70
CA THR A 51 -0.13 0.58 -6.73
C THR A 51 0.69 1.14 -7.88
N VAL A 52 0.30 2.28 -8.46
CA VAL A 52 1.05 2.96 -9.53
C VAL A 52 2.48 3.26 -9.09
N GLY A 53 2.64 3.87 -7.92
CA GLY A 53 3.96 4.23 -7.39
C GLY A 53 4.86 3.03 -7.16
N SER A 54 4.28 1.88 -6.85
CA SER A 54 5.02 0.63 -6.70
C SER A 54 5.36 0.07 -8.07
N THR A 55 4.37 -0.38 -8.84
CA THR A 55 4.58 -1.12 -10.11
C THR A 55 5.34 -0.34 -11.18
N SER A 56 5.29 1.00 -11.14
CA SER A 56 6.06 1.84 -12.06
C SER A 56 7.57 1.80 -11.80
N ILE A 57 8.02 1.47 -10.59
CA ILE A 57 9.45 1.29 -10.26
C ILE A 57 10.03 0.13 -11.09
N GLU A 58 9.25 -0.91 -11.30
CA GLU A 58 9.61 -2.10 -12.09
C GLU A 58 9.27 -1.95 -13.58
N GLY A 59 8.77 -0.79 -14.02
CA GLY A 59 8.46 -0.48 -15.41
C GLY A 59 7.02 -0.76 -15.84
N TYR A 60 6.15 -1.16 -14.92
CA TYR A 60 4.74 -1.43 -15.18
C TYR A 60 3.87 -0.23 -14.80
N GLY A 61 3.93 0.81 -15.63
CA GLY A 61 3.16 2.04 -15.46
C GLY A 61 1.77 1.99 -16.08
N ALA A 62 0.80 2.59 -15.40
CA ALA A 62 -0.52 2.91 -15.93
C ALA A 62 -0.96 4.28 -15.40
N SER A 63 -1.96 4.89 -16.04
CA SER A 63 -2.58 6.08 -15.48
C SER A 63 -3.28 5.75 -14.15
N LEU A 64 -3.49 6.76 -13.31
CA LEU A 64 -4.24 6.58 -12.07
C LEU A 64 -5.68 6.13 -12.32
N GLU A 65 -6.31 6.67 -13.38
CA GLU A 65 -7.65 6.29 -13.82
C GLU A 65 -7.70 4.81 -14.25
N ASP A 66 -6.81 4.39 -15.15
CA ASP A 66 -6.72 2.99 -15.57
C ASP A 66 -6.46 2.05 -14.39
N THR A 67 -5.64 2.47 -13.43
CA THR A 67 -5.37 1.69 -12.22
C THR A 67 -6.63 1.53 -11.38
N VAL A 68 -7.40 2.59 -11.17
CA VAL A 68 -8.70 2.50 -10.47
C VAL A 68 -9.64 1.53 -11.17
N GLU A 69 -9.68 1.52 -12.50
CA GLU A 69 -10.47 0.58 -13.30
C GLU A 69 -10.00 -0.86 -13.08
N ILE A 70 -8.69 -1.12 -13.15
CA ILE A 70 -8.09 -2.44 -12.93
C ILE A 70 -8.39 -2.96 -11.52
N LEU A 71 -8.22 -2.11 -10.50
CA LEU A 71 -8.53 -2.45 -9.11
C LEU A 71 -10.02 -2.77 -8.89
N ALA A 72 -10.90 -2.21 -9.73
CA ALA A 72 -12.32 -2.51 -9.73
C ALA A 72 -12.68 -3.75 -10.58
N GLY A 73 -11.69 -4.49 -11.09
CA GLY A 73 -11.86 -5.68 -11.91
C GLY A 73 -12.22 -5.39 -13.37
N ARG A 74 -12.04 -4.15 -13.83
CA ARG A 74 -12.26 -3.74 -15.23
C ARG A 74 -10.97 -3.83 -16.03
N HIS A 75 -11.10 -3.83 -17.35
CA HIS A 75 -9.98 -4.01 -18.28
C HIS A 75 -9.89 -2.78 -19.20
N PRO A 76 -9.17 -1.72 -18.79
CA PRO A 76 -9.00 -0.53 -19.62
C PRO A 76 -8.15 -0.83 -20.86
N SER A 77 -8.30 -0.03 -21.91
CA SER A 77 -7.57 -0.20 -23.17
C SER A 77 -6.17 0.42 -23.18
N GLY A 78 -5.83 1.25 -22.19
CA GLY A 78 -4.56 1.97 -22.12
C GLY A 78 -3.35 1.05 -21.86
N PRO A 79 -3.27 0.42 -20.68
CA PRO A 79 -2.15 -0.45 -20.32
C PRO A 79 -2.21 -1.81 -21.02
N SER A 80 -1.05 -2.42 -21.25
CA SER A 80 -0.98 -3.79 -21.80
C SER A 80 -1.61 -4.81 -20.84
N GLU A 81 -2.05 -5.97 -21.38
CA GLU A 81 -2.59 -7.06 -20.54
C GLU A 81 -1.59 -7.54 -19.47
N GLU A 82 -0.29 -7.48 -19.74
CA GLU A 82 0.74 -7.80 -18.75
C GLU A 82 0.75 -6.78 -17.61
N THR A 83 0.78 -5.48 -17.93
CA THR A 83 0.72 -4.41 -16.92
C THR A 83 -0.55 -4.51 -16.10
N GLN A 84 -1.70 -4.77 -16.73
CA GLN A 84 -2.98 -4.96 -16.03
C GLN A 84 -2.91 -6.13 -15.04
N ARG A 85 -2.37 -7.28 -15.46
CA ARG A 85 -2.21 -8.44 -14.58
C ARG A 85 -1.27 -8.17 -13.40
N ILE A 86 -0.18 -7.43 -13.62
CA ILE A 86 0.78 -7.10 -12.56
C ILE A 86 0.19 -6.13 -11.55
N ILE A 87 -0.51 -5.10 -12.02
CA ILE A 87 -1.25 -4.17 -11.16
C ILE A 87 -2.27 -4.93 -10.30
N ALA A 88 -3.07 -5.80 -10.90
CA ALA A 88 -4.06 -6.60 -10.17
C ALA A 88 -3.39 -7.54 -9.13
N ALA A 89 -2.30 -8.21 -9.51
CA ALA A 89 -1.57 -9.11 -8.62
C ALA A 89 -0.92 -8.36 -7.44
N TYR A 90 -0.35 -7.17 -7.69
CA TYR A 90 0.20 -6.31 -6.64
C TYR A 90 -0.87 -5.91 -5.64
N ALA A 91 -2.02 -5.43 -6.12
CA ALA A 91 -3.13 -5.04 -5.25
C ALA A 91 -3.66 -6.22 -4.42
N GLN A 92 -3.82 -7.39 -5.03
CA GLN A 92 -4.24 -8.59 -4.33
C GLN A 92 -3.23 -9.00 -3.23
N ALA A 93 -1.94 -8.88 -3.49
CA ALA A 93 -0.90 -9.11 -2.49
C ALA A 93 -1.00 -8.11 -1.33
N MET A 94 -1.19 -6.82 -1.64
CA MET A 94 -1.30 -5.76 -0.62
C MET A 94 -2.56 -5.87 0.23
N ASP A 95 -3.70 -6.29 -0.33
CA ASP A 95 -4.89 -6.61 0.44
C ASP A 95 -4.61 -7.70 1.46
N ARG A 96 -3.87 -8.74 1.06
CA ARG A 96 -3.46 -9.82 1.97
C ARG A 96 -2.50 -9.32 3.05
N VAL A 97 -1.52 -8.48 2.70
CA VAL A 97 -0.59 -7.86 3.66
C VAL A 97 -1.37 -7.04 4.70
N ALA A 98 -2.33 -6.22 4.27
CA ALA A 98 -3.13 -5.40 5.16
C ALA A 98 -3.93 -6.23 6.17
N VAL A 99 -4.59 -7.30 5.71
CA VAL A 99 -5.35 -8.21 6.59
C VAL A 99 -4.43 -8.90 7.61
N LEU A 100 -3.27 -9.38 7.18
CA LEU A 100 -2.33 -10.08 8.07
C LEU A 100 -1.67 -9.13 9.06
N ALA A 101 -1.39 -7.89 8.66
CA ALA A 101 -0.78 -6.88 9.52
C ALA A 101 -1.69 -6.46 10.69
N ASP A 102 -3.01 -6.51 10.52
CA ASP A 102 -3.98 -6.18 11.57
C ASP A 102 -4.24 -7.35 12.54
N ASP A 103 -3.81 -8.58 12.22
CA ASP A 103 -3.97 -9.73 13.10
C ASP A 103 -2.86 -9.78 14.17
N ARG A 104 -3.23 -9.52 15.43
CA ARG A 104 -2.33 -9.54 16.59
C ARG A 104 -1.65 -10.89 16.84
N ARG A 105 -2.19 -11.99 16.32
CA ARG A 105 -1.63 -13.35 16.47
C ARG A 105 -0.76 -13.75 15.29
N PHE A 106 -0.79 -12.99 14.19
CA PHE A 106 -0.01 -13.29 13.02
C PHE A 106 1.49 -13.04 13.25
N GLN A 107 2.31 -13.91 12.68
CA GLN A 107 3.76 -13.79 12.71
C GLN A 107 4.30 -13.93 11.30
N TRP A 108 5.15 -12.99 10.90
CA TRP A 108 5.84 -13.04 9.61
C TRP A 108 6.80 -14.22 9.56
N SER A 109 6.65 -15.06 8.54
CA SER A 109 7.50 -16.21 8.27
C SER A 109 8.01 -16.17 6.82
N PRO A 110 9.12 -16.84 6.49
CA PRO A 110 9.59 -16.93 5.10
C PRO A 110 8.53 -17.45 4.14
N GLN A 111 7.70 -18.40 4.58
CA GLN A 111 6.59 -18.98 3.79
C GLN A 111 5.45 -17.99 3.52
N THR A 112 5.39 -16.88 4.26
CA THR A 112 4.41 -15.82 4.02
C THR A 112 4.95 -14.72 3.10
N VAL A 113 6.28 -14.64 2.99
CA VAL A 113 6.98 -13.62 2.18
C VAL A 113 7.37 -14.17 0.80
N LEU A 114 7.62 -15.48 0.71
CA LEU A 114 8.01 -16.23 -0.51
C LEU A 114 6.83 -17.01 -1.07
#